data_AF-A0A6J6TJZ3-F1
#
_entry.id   AF-A0A6J6TJZ3-F1
#
_cell.length_a   1.000
_cell.length_b   1.000
_cell.length_c   1.000
_cell.angle_alpha   90.00
_cell.angle_beta   90.00
_cell.angle_gamma   90.00
#
_symmetry.space_group_name_H-M   'P 1'
#
loop_
_entity.id
_entity.type
_entity.pdbx_description
1 polymer ?
#
loop_
_entity_poly.entity_id
_entity_poly.type
_entity_poly.pdbx_seq_one_letter_code
_entity_poly.pdbx_strand_id
1 'polypeptide(L)'
;MIRSFADRDTAALWQHERVPGLDARILRVALRKLVQVHAATSLQDLRVPPGNRLELLRGSRQGQHSIRVNDQWRICFRWKDGGAEDVELVDYH
;
A
#
# COMPACT_ATOMS: atom_id res chain seq x y z
N MET A 1 4.02 -5.52 -9.30
CA MET A 1 5.17 -6.08 -8.52
C MET A 1 5.65 -5.06 -7.50
N ILE A 2 5.87 -5.45 -6.23
CA ILE A 2 6.51 -4.58 -5.21
C ILE A 2 8.03 -4.70 -5.32
N ARG A 3 8.74 -3.56 -5.31
CA ARG A 3 10.19 -3.47 -5.48
C ARG A 3 10.93 -2.99 -4.23
N SER A 4 10.33 -2.09 -3.47
CA SER A 4 10.90 -1.57 -2.22
C SER A 4 9.81 -1.18 -1.24
N PHE A 5 10.18 -1.11 0.03
CA PHE A 5 9.34 -0.61 1.12
C PHE A 5 9.99 0.65 1.70
N ALA A 6 9.18 1.63 2.07
CA ALA A 6 9.68 2.87 2.68
C ALA A 6 9.95 2.72 4.18
N ASP A 7 9.32 1.74 4.83
CA ASP A 7 9.46 1.49 6.27
C ASP A 7 9.62 -0.01 6.59
N ARG A 8 10.12 -0.29 7.80
CA ARG A 8 10.42 -1.66 8.25
C ARG A 8 9.17 -2.45 8.61
N ASP A 9 8.11 -1.79 9.08
CA ASP A 9 6.89 -2.46 9.56
C ASP A 9 6.09 -3.00 8.38
N THR A 10 5.98 -2.24 7.29
CA THR A 10 5.35 -2.68 6.05
C THR A 10 6.15 -3.81 5.40
N ALA A 11 7.49 -3.74 5.45
CA ALA A 11 8.35 -4.82 4.98
C ALA A 11 8.18 -6.11 5.83
N ALA A 12 8.12 -5.98 7.16
CA ALA A 12 7.88 -7.08 8.08
C ALA A 12 6.49 -7.70 7.86
N LEU A 13 5.45 -6.87 7.67
CA LEU A 13 4.11 -7.33 7.32
C LEU A 13 4.12 -8.18 6.04
N TRP A 14 4.83 -7.73 4.99
CA TRP A 14 4.95 -8.48 3.73
C TRP A 14 5.66 -9.84 3.92
N GLN A 15 6.64 -9.89 4.82
CA GLN A 15 7.36 -11.11 5.18
C GLN A 15 6.58 -12.02 6.15
N HIS A 16 5.33 -11.67 6.48
CA HIS A 16 4.49 -12.37 7.46
C HIS A 16 5.10 -12.39 8.87
N GLU A 17 5.92 -11.38 9.18
CA GLU A 17 6.51 -11.20 10.50
C GLU A 17 5.59 -10.37 11.41
N ARG A 18 5.93 -10.34 12.69
CA ARG A 18 5.16 -9.62 13.70
C ARG A 18 5.41 -8.11 13.59
N VAL A 19 4.36 -7.35 13.31
CA VAL A 19 4.35 -5.88 13.41
C VAL A 19 3.76 -5.47 14.77
N PRO A 20 4.55 -4.90 15.69
CA PRO A 20 4.04 -4.46 16.99
C PRO A 20 3.15 -3.20 16.85
N GLY A 21 2.15 -3.07 17.72
CA GLY A 21 1.39 -1.81 17.86
C GLY A 21 0.21 -1.61 16.90
N LEU A 22 0.01 -2.47 15.90
CA LEU A 22 -1.13 -2.39 14.99
C LEU A 22 -2.15 -3.53 15.22
N ASP A 23 -3.44 -3.20 15.08
CA ASP A 23 -4.53 -4.17 15.17
C ASP A 23 -4.42 -5.22 14.05
N ALA A 24 -4.47 -6.51 14.42
CA ALA A 24 -4.40 -7.63 13.50
C ALA A 24 -5.43 -7.56 12.36
N ARG A 25 -6.60 -6.95 12.59
CA ARG A 25 -7.63 -6.72 11.57
C ARG A 25 -7.14 -5.76 10.49
N ILE A 26 -6.40 -4.72 10.87
CA ILE A 26 -5.79 -3.75 9.94
C ILE A 26 -4.69 -4.45 9.15
N LEU A 27 -3.77 -5.14 9.85
CA LEU A 27 -2.65 -5.86 9.23
C LEU A 27 -3.13 -6.89 8.19
N ARG A 28 -4.20 -7.64 8.49
CA ARG A 28 -4.80 -8.59 7.55
C ARG A 28 -5.35 -7.93 6.29
N VAL A 29 -5.99 -6.75 6.42
CA VAL A 29 -6.49 -6.03 5.24
C VAL A 29 -5.33 -5.43 4.46
N ALA A 30 -4.37 -4.80 5.15
CA ALA A 30 -3.17 -4.23 4.56
C ALA A 30 -2.38 -5.27 3.76
N LEU A 31 -2.16 -6.47 4.32
CA LEU A 31 -1.49 -7.57 3.61
C LEU A 31 -2.22 -7.96 2.32
N ARG A 32 -3.56 -8.06 2.34
CA ARG A 32 -4.34 -8.30 1.11
C ARG A 32 -4.16 -7.18 0.08
N LYS A 33 -4.05 -5.93 0.51
CA LYS A 33 -3.77 -4.78 -0.38
C LYS A 33 -2.35 -4.83 -0.93
N LEU A 34 -1.35 -5.19 -0.13
CA LEU A 34 0.02 -5.42 -0.58
C LEU A 34 0.08 -6.51 -1.65
N VAL A 35 -0.65 -7.62 -1.47
CA VAL A 35 -0.75 -8.69 -2.48
C VAL A 35 -1.35 -8.16 -3.79
N GLN A 36 -2.36 -7.30 -3.74
CA GLN A 36 -2.93 -6.66 -4.94
C GLN A 36 -1.91 -5.75 -5.64
N VAL A 37 -1.21 -4.90 -4.89
CA VAL A 37 -0.14 -4.03 -5.42
C VAL A 37 0.98 -4.86 -6.03
N HIS A 38 1.33 -5.98 -5.40
CA HIS A 38 2.33 -6.89 -5.93
C HIS A 38 1.88 -7.57 -7.22
N ALA A 39 0.62 -8.02 -7.30
CA ALA A 39 0.07 -8.69 -8.47
C ALA A 39 -0.23 -7.75 -9.66
N ALA A 40 -0.40 -6.46 -9.41
CA ALA A 40 -0.69 -5.48 -10.46
C ALA A 40 0.44 -5.42 -11.50
N THR A 41 0.03 -5.44 -12.77
CA THR A 41 0.88 -5.28 -13.96
C THR A 41 0.81 -3.86 -14.51
N SER A 42 -0.29 -3.17 -14.24
CA SER A 42 -0.50 -1.75 -14.51
C SER A 42 -1.06 -1.05 -13.27
N LEU A 43 -0.87 0.28 -13.20
CA LEU A 43 -1.44 1.08 -12.12
C LEU A 43 -2.99 1.02 -12.14
N GLN A 44 -3.57 0.86 -13.33
CA GLN A 44 -5.00 0.85 -13.58
C GLN A 44 -5.65 -0.42 -13.04
N ASP A 45 -4.91 -1.52 -12.94
CA ASP A 45 -5.37 -2.77 -12.32
C ASP A 45 -5.83 -2.51 -10.88
N LEU A 46 -5.18 -1.59 -10.17
CA LEU A 46 -5.50 -1.24 -8.79
C LEU A 46 -6.78 -0.42 -8.62
N ARG A 47 -7.44 -0.01 -9.72
CA ARG A 47 -8.82 0.51 -9.67
C ARG A 47 -9.84 -0.59 -9.40
N VAL A 48 -9.47 -1.85 -9.63
CA VAL A 48 -10.26 -3.03 -9.29
C VAL A 48 -9.59 -3.76 -8.11
N PRO A 49 -10.30 -4.04 -7.01
CA PRO A 49 -11.70 -3.74 -6.74
C PRO A 49 -11.97 -2.25 -6.43
N PRO A 50 -13.22 -1.76 -6.61
CA PRO A 50 -13.59 -0.35 -6.35
C PRO A 50 -13.24 0.15 -4.93
N GLY A 51 -13.21 -0.77 -3.96
CA GLY A 51 -12.82 -0.47 -2.58
C GLY A 51 -11.36 -0.03 -2.41
N ASN A 52 -10.50 -0.22 -3.42
CA ASN A 52 -9.14 0.33 -3.40
C ASN A 52 -9.15 1.85 -3.43
N ARG A 53 -10.13 2.47 -4.11
CA ARG A 53 -10.23 3.93 -4.25
C ARG A 53 -8.86 4.55 -4.58
N LEU A 54 -8.24 4.02 -5.65
CA LEU A 54 -6.91 4.44 -6.08
C LEU A 54 -6.87 5.96 -6.29
N GLU A 55 -5.93 6.62 -5.62
CA GLU A 55 -5.79 8.07 -5.63
C GLU A 55 -4.35 8.47 -5.94
N LEU A 56 -4.15 9.48 -6.79
CA LEU A 56 -2.86 10.16 -6.98
C LEU A 56 -2.73 11.26 -5.92
N LEU A 57 -1.71 11.13 -5.06
CA LEU A 57 -1.45 12.07 -3.98
C LEU A 57 -0.84 13.38 -4.50
N ARG A 58 -1.11 14.46 -3.76
CA ARG A 58 -0.68 15.84 -4.08
C ARG A 58 0.08 16.45 -2.90
N GLY A 59 0.66 17.63 -3.10
CA GLY A 59 1.40 18.35 -2.06
C GLY A 59 2.72 17.66 -1.71
N SER A 60 3.01 17.48 -0.41
CA SER A 60 4.26 16.87 0.06
C SER A 60 4.47 15.42 -0.38
N ARG A 61 3.40 14.73 -0.80
CA ARG A 61 3.43 13.34 -1.31
C ARG A 61 3.20 13.27 -2.83
N GLN A 62 3.43 14.36 -3.56
CA GLN A 62 3.26 14.40 -5.01
C GLN A 62 4.03 13.27 -5.71
N GLY A 63 3.36 12.60 -6.66
CA GLY A 63 3.92 11.47 -7.40
C GLY A 63 3.73 10.11 -6.73
N GLN A 64 3.24 10.08 -5.49
CA GLN A 64 2.77 8.84 -4.86
C GLN A 64 1.30 8.58 -5.19
N HIS A 65 0.93 7.32 -5.10
CA HIS A 65 -0.42 6.80 -5.21
C HIS A 65 -0.81 6.19 -3.88
N SER A 66 -2.11 6.14 -3.59
CA SER A 66 -2.61 5.42 -2.43
C SER A 66 -3.78 4.50 -2.77
N ILE A 67 -3.90 3.41 -2.02
CA ILE A 67 -5.10 2.58 -1.97
C ILE A 67 -5.59 2.42 -0.53
N ARG A 68 -6.91 2.34 -0.36
CA ARG A 68 -7.57 2.33 0.94
C ARG A 68 -7.47 0.97 1.62
N VAL A 69 -7.07 0.98 2.91
CA VAL A 69 -7.16 -0.18 3.80
C VAL A 69 -8.48 -0.14 4.58
N ASN A 70 -8.74 0.97 5.26
CA ASN A 70 -10.02 1.32 5.91
C ASN A 70 -10.19 2.84 5.90
N ASP A 71 -11.02 3.43 6.77
CA ASP A 71 -11.21 4.89 6.77
C ASP A 71 -9.95 5.68 7.16
N GLN A 72 -9.17 5.14 8.10
CA GLN A 72 -7.96 5.75 8.65
C GLN A 72 -6.68 5.40 7.87
N TRP A 73 -6.51 4.15 7.43
CA TRP A 73 -5.23 3.64 6.91
C TRP A 73 -5.17 3.57 5.38
N ARG A 74 -4.00 3.82 4.81
CA ARG A 74 -3.70 3.72 3.37
C ARG A 74 -2.41 2.95 3.12
N ILE A 75 -2.35 2.24 1.99
CA ILE A 75 -1.07 1.84 1.39
C ILE A 75 -0.66 2.93 0.41
N CYS A 76 0.48 3.58 0.66
CA CYS A 76 1.06 4.59 -0.23
C CYS A 76 2.27 3.99 -0.97
N PHE A 77 2.48 4.37 -2.23
CA PHE A 77 3.58 3.88 -3.06
C PHE A 77 3.82 4.80 -4.26
N ARG A 78 5.02 4.76 -4.85
CA ARG A 78 5.27 5.30 -6.19
C ARG A 78 5.11 4.19 -7.23
N TRP A 79 4.56 4.52 -8.40
CA TRP A 79 4.47 3.58 -9.51
C TRP A 79 5.49 3.96 -10.57
N LYS A 80 6.44 3.06 -10.86
CA LYS A 80 7.50 3.29 -11.84
C LYS A 80 7.85 2.00 -12.58
N ASP A 81 8.02 2.10 -13.90
CA ASP A 81 8.41 1.00 -14.80
C ASP A 81 7.62 -0.31 -14.58
N GLY A 82 6.31 -0.22 -14.28
CA GLY A 82 5.45 -1.39 -14.03
C GLY A 82 5.54 -2.01 -12.63
N GLY A 83 6.16 -1.32 -11.67
CA GLY A 83 6.26 -1.76 -10.29
C GLY A 83 5.94 -0.67 -9.27
N ALA A 84 5.65 -1.10 -8.04
CA ALA A 84 5.46 -0.25 -6.88
C ALA A 84 6.76 -0.13 -6.09
N GLU A 85 7.17 1.10 -5.81
CA GLU A 85 8.36 1.47 -5.04
C GLU A 85 7.93 2.28 -3.81
N ASP A 86 8.76 2.24 -2.77
CA ASP A 86 8.59 2.97 -1.52
C ASP A 86 7.21 2.72 -0.90
N VAL A 87 6.82 1.44 -0.86
CA VAL A 87 5.53 1.01 -0.35
C VAL A 87 5.50 1.15 1.18
N GLU A 88 4.47 1.80 1.71
CA GLU A 88 4.26 1.98 3.16
C GLU A 88 2.78 1.91 3.55
N LEU A 89 2.50 1.40 4.75
CA LEU A 89 1.19 1.46 5.42
C LEU A 89 1.16 2.70 6.33
N VAL A 90 0.32 3.67 6.01
CA VAL A 90 0.29 4.98 6.66
C VAL A 90 -1.06 5.25 7.31
N ASP A 91 -1.01 5.84 8.51
CA ASP A 91 -2.16 6.47 9.15
C ASP A 91 -2.46 7.81 8.46
N TYR A 92 -3.61 7.91 7.82
CA TYR A 92 -3.98 8.98 6.90
C TYR A 92 -4.94 10.00 7.57
N HIS A 93 -4.84 10.19 8.89
CA HIS A 93 -5.55 11.21 9.68
C HIS A 93 -4.60 12.09 10.49
#